data_AF-A0A962M516-F1
#
_entry.id   AF-A0A962M516-F1
#
_cell.length_a   1.000
_cell.length_b   1.000
_cell.length_c   1.000
_cell.angle_alpha   90.00
_cell.angle_beta   90.00
_cell.angle_gamma   90.00
#
_symmetry.space_group_name_H-M   'P 1'
#
loop_
_entity.id
_entity.type
_entity.pdbx_description
1 polymer ?
#
loop_
_entity_poly.entity_id
_entity_poly.type
_entity_poly.pdbx_seq_one_letter_code
_entity_poly.pdbx_strand_id
1 'polypeptide(L)'
;MRKKIVAEAMPRLEAKTQSQREFIKALNSSKLIIASGFAGVGKTYVACRYAADLLSKNRVGRIVLIRPYQALANRSVGYLKGTAEDKITPYMLQMLNYLRESMGDTRFNVFKQEGRIVLQLLESVRGMDFTDCIIIVDESQLLMPAEIQALVTRVGEDSKLIFCGDSNQADNRSKTDGLAYLEDIIEKHKIQDCSIVRFSKEDCQRSDLVYDFLCAFDEEGWL
;
A
#
# COMPACT_ATOMS: atom_id res chain seq x y z
N MET A 1 -17.14 -34.47 -8.01
CA MET A 1 -15.68 -34.50 -8.20
C MET A 1 -15.16 -33.06 -8.23
N ARG A 2 -14.69 -32.50 -7.10
CA ARG A 2 -14.13 -31.14 -7.07
C ARG A 2 -12.77 -31.19 -7.78
N LYS A 3 -12.64 -30.58 -8.96
CA LYS A 3 -11.35 -30.40 -9.64
C LYS A 3 -10.42 -29.70 -8.64
N LYS A 4 -9.38 -30.40 -8.17
CA LYS A 4 -8.23 -29.76 -7.53
C LYS A 4 -7.66 -28.83 -8.60
N ILE A 5 -7.88 -27.53 -8.45
CA ILE A 5 -7.10 -26.53 -9.17
C ILE A 5 -5.68 -26.74 -8.65
N VAL A 6 -4.84 -27.38 -9.46
CA VAL A 6 -3.41 -27.45 -9.19
C VAL A 6 -2.92 -26.01 -9.34
N ALA A 7 -2.66 -25.37 -8.20
CA ALA A 7 -2.19 -24.01 -8.19
C ALA A 7 -0.80 -23.98 -8.84
N GLU A 8 -0.68 -23.29 -9.97
CA GLU A 8 0.64 -22.83 -10.40
C GLU A 8 1.24 -22.00 -9.26
N ALA A 9 2.46 -22.37 -8.86
CA ALA A 9 3.16 -21.65 -7.83
C ALA A 9 3.43 -20.23 -8.34
N MET A 10 3.05 -19.22 -7.55
CA MET A 10 3.36 -17.84 -7.87
C MET A 10 4.89 -17.71 -8.05
N PRO A 11 5.38 -17.06 -9.13
CA PRO A 11 6.80 -16.83 -9.32
C PRO A 11 7.44 -16.18 -8.09
N ARG A 12 8.74 -16.37 -7.89
CA ARG A 12 9.42 -15.68 -6.79
C ARG A 12 9.36 -14.17 -7.02
N LEU A 13 9.09 -13.40 -5.97
CA LEU A 13 9.22 -11.95 -6.01
C LEU A 13 10.72 -11.61 -6.09
N GLU A 14 11.15 -11.11 -7.24
CA GLU A 14 12.53 -10.72 -7.49
C GLU A 14 12.66 -9.19 -7.48
N ALA A 15 13.64 -8.70 -6.72
CA ALA A 15 13.99 -7.28 -6.70
C ALA A 15 14.68 -6.91 -8.01
N LYS A 16 14.19 -5.86 -8.66
CA LYS A 16 14.83 -5.30 -9.86
C LYS A 16 15.80 -4.16 -9.54
N THR A 17 15.68 -3.56 -8.37
CA THR A 17 16.59 -2.51 -7.88
C THR A 17 17.07 -2.81 -6.46
N GLN A 18 18.08 -2.09 -6.00
CA GLN A 18 18.60 -2.24 -4.65
C GLN A 18 17.56 -1.82 -3.59
N SER A 19 16.85 -0.72 -3.80
CA SER A 19 15.79 -0.26 -2.89
C SER A 19 14.64 -1.28 -2.79
N GLN A 20 14.30 -1.96 -3.89
CA GLN A 20 13.32 -3.06 -3.83
C GLN A 20 13.83 -4.26 -3.03
N ARG A 21 15.12 -4.57 -3.10
CA ARG A 21 15.73 -5.65 -2.31
C ARG A 21 15.67 -5.33 -0.82
N GLU A 22 15.97 -4.09 -0.47
CA GLU A 22 15.86 -3.57 0.91
C GLU A 22 14.41 -3.57 1.39
N PHE A 23 13.48 -3.16 0.54
CA PHE A 23 12.06 -3.19 0.86
C PHE A 23 11.54 -4.61 1.09
N ILE A 24 11.91 -5.57 0.23
CA ILE A 24 11.56 -6.98 0.44
C ILE A 24 12.16 -7.50 1.74
N LYS A 25 13.41 -7.13 2.07
CA LYS A 25 14.03 -7.51 3.35
C LYS A 25 13.22 -6.95 4.54
N ALA A 26 12.90 -5.65 4.50
CA ALA A 26 12.08 -4.98 5.52
C ALA A 26 10.70 -5.62 5.68
N LEU A 27 10.03 -5.98 4.58
CA LEU A 27 8.75 -6.68 4.59
C LEU A 27 8.80 -8.01 5.35
N ASN A 28 9.94 -8.72 5.28
CA ASN A 28 10.13 -9.98 6.01
C ASN A 28 10.54 -9.79 7.47
N SER A 29 11.15 -8.66 7.85
CA SER A 29 11.77 -8.49 9.17
C SER A 29 11.08 -7.50 10.11
N SER A 30 10.16 -6.67 9.61
CA SER A 30 9.53 -5.61 10.41
C SER A 30 8.01 -5.66 10.36
N LYS A 31 7.33 -5.27 11.44
CA LYS A 31 5.87 -5.24 11.54
C LYS A 31 5.26 -3.99 10.90
N LEU A 32 5.91 -2.84 11.03
CA LEU A 32 5.53 -1.61 10.33
C LEU A 32 6.62 -1.25 9.32
N ILE A 33 6.22 -1.01 8.08
CA ILE A 33 7.15 -0.62 7.03
C ILE A 33 6.65 0.65 6.35
N ILE A 34 7.56 1.60 6.15
CA ILE A 34 7.36 2.77 5.31
C ILE A 34 8.18 2.58 4.03
N ALA A 35 7.53 2.69 2.89
CA ALA A 35 8.15 2.82 1.59
C ALA A 35 7.82 4.21 1.05
N SER A 36 8.81 5.11 1.08
CA SER A 36 8.71 6.49 0.61
C SER A 36 9.55 6.70 -0.65
N GLY A 37 9.10 7.52 -1.59
CA GLY A 37 9.86 7.93 -2.78
C GLY A 37 8.98 8.16 -4.00
N PHE A 38 9.59 8.32 -5.18
CA PHE A 38 8.87 8.72 -6.40
C PHE A 38 7.79 7.73 -6.87
N ALA A 39 6.79 8.23 -7.61
CA ALA A 39 5.84 7.39 -8.34
C ALA A 39 6.56 6.48 -9.37
N GLY A 40 6.06 5.26 -9.56
CA GLY A 40 6.58 4.34 -10.59
C GLY A 40 7.82 3.52 -10.20
N VAL A 41 8.38 3.68 -9.00
CA VAL A 41 9.53 2.92 -8.47
C VAL A 41 9.16 1.53 -7.89
N GLY A 42 7.87 1.19 -7.88
CA GLY A 42 7.36 -0.15 -7.57
C GLY A 42 7.00 -0.42 -6.11
N LYS A 43 6.93 0.59 -5.23
CA LYS A 43 6.58 0.44 -3.81
C LYS A 43 5.28 -0.35 -3.59
N THR A 44 4.16 0.18 -4.10
CA THR A 44 2.84 -0.44 -3.94
C THR A 44 2.76 -1.80 -4.62
N TYR A 45 3.41 -1.96 -5.78
CA TYR A 45 3.47 -3.24 -6.49
C TYR A 45 4.15 -4.32 -5.64
N VAL A 46 5.35 -4.05 -5.12
CA VAL A 46 6.12 -4.99 -4.29
C VAL A 46 5.35 -5.34 -3.01
N ALA A 47 4.70 -4.36 -2.37
CA ALA A 47 3.86 -4.59 -1.19
C ALA A 47 2.67 -5.51 -1.50
N CYS A 48 1.91 -5.23 -2.57
CA CYS A 48 0.80 -6.08 -3.00
C CYS A 48 1.27 -7.49 -3.39
N ARG A 49 2.40 -7.60 -4.10
CA ARG A 49 2.95 -8.89 -4.54
C ARG A 49 3.39 -9.77 -3.37
N TYR A 50 4.00 -9.14 -2.35
CA TYR A 50 4.36 -9.79 -1.09
C TYR A 50 3.11 -10.29 -0.34
N ALA A 51 2.10 -9.43 -0.20
CA ALA A 51 0.86 -9.78 0.49
C ALA A 51 0.10 -10.91 -0.22
N ALA A 52 0.03 -10.86 -1.56
CA ALA A 52 -0.58 -11.90 -2.39
C ALA A 52 0.09 -13.27 -2.21
N ASP A 53 1.42 -13.31 -2.10
CA ASP A 53 2.18 -14.55 -1.88
C ASP A 53 1.84 -15.17 -0.52
N LEU A 54 1.86 -14.38 0.54
CA LEU A 54 1.52 -14.84 1.88
C LEU A 54 0.07 -15.30 1.99
N LEU A 55 -0.87 -14.56 1.39
CA LEU A 55 -2.28 -14.96 1.36
C LEU A 55 -2.48 -16.27 0.62
N SER A 56 -1.84 -16.43 -0.54
CA SER A 56 -1.92 -17.63 -1.37
C SER A 56 -1.31 -18.87 -0.69
N LYS A 57 -0.33 -18.66 0.19
CA LYS A 57 0.28 -19.70 1.03
C LYS A 57 -0.44 -19.91 2.37
N ASN A 58 -1.56 -19.23 2.60
CA ASN A 58 -2.28 -19.22 3.89
C ASN A 58 -1.35 -18.90 5.09
N ARG A 59 -0.42 -17.98 4.88
CA ARG A 59 0.46 -17.42 5.93
C ARG A 59 -0.11 -16.18 6.57
N VAL A 60 -1.13 -15.60 5.95
CA VAL A 60 -1.98 -14.56 6.51
C VAL A 60 -3.43 -14.86 6.15
N GLY A 61 -4.36 -14.51 7.03
CA GLY A 61 -5.79 -14.67 6.81
C GLY A 61 -6.34 -13.72 5.76
N ARG A 62 -5.92 -12.44 5.80
CA ARG A 62 -6.53 -11.35 5.01
C ARG A 62 -5.55 -10.30 4.50
N ILE A 63 -5.89 -9.63 3.41
CA ILE A 63 -5.28 -8.40 2.93
C ILE A 63 -6.30 -7.28 3.07
N VAL A 64 -5.90 -6.17 3.68
CA VAL A 64 -6.72 -4.96 3.82
C VAL A 64 -6.09 -3.84 3.01
N LEU A 65 -6.85 -3.23 2.11
CA LEU A 65 -6.40 -2.14 1.25
C LEU A 65 -7.04 -0.83 1.71
N ILE A 66 -6.20 0.16 1.97
CA ILE A 66 -6.58 1.51 2.38
C ILE A 66 -5.88 2.49 1.45
N ARG A 67 -6.61 3.51 1.00
CA ARG A 67 -6.07 4.64 0.26
C ARG A 67 -6.87 5.87 0.64
N PRO A 68 -6.24 6.91 1.22
CA PRO A 68 -6.91 8.18 1.44
C PRO A 68 -7.38 8.72 0.09
N TYR A 69 -8.59 9.26 0.04
CA TYR A 69 -9.11 9.91 -1.15
C TYR A 69 -9.40 11.37 -0.80
N GLN A 70 -8.86 12.31 -1.57
CA GLN A 70 -9.34 13.68 -1.51
C GLN A 70 -10.65 13.74 -2.31
N ALA A 71 -11.75 13.96 -1.60
CA ALA A 71 -12.99 14.36 -2.24
C ALA A 71 -12.73 15.63 -3.07
N LEU A 72 -12.95 15.58 -4.38
CA LEU A 72 -13.04 16.78 -5.20
C LEU A 72 -14.09 17.70 -4.58
N ALA A 73 -13.76 19.00 -4.46
CA ALA A 73 -14.60 19.99 -3.81
C ALA A 73 -16.07 19.79 -4.19
N ASN A 74 -16.91 19.49 -3.19
CA ASN A 74 -18.36 19.23 -3.25
C ASN A 74 -18.85 17.79 -3.53
N ARG A 75 -18.00 16.75 -3.47
CA ARG A 75 -18.49 15.35 -3.51
C ARG A 75 -17.78 14.47 -2.49
N SER A 76 -18.33 14.38 -1.27
CA SER A 76 -18.01 13.26 -0.37
C SER A 76 -18.41 11.93 -1.03
N VAL A 77 -17.73 10.83 -0.70
CA VAL A 77 -18.10 9.46 -1.14
C VAL A 77 -19.59 9.13 -0.87
N GLY A 78 -20.21 9.85 0.07
CA GLY A 78 -21.66 9.84 0.31
C GLY A 78 -22.54 10.03 -0.94
N TYR A 79 -22.10 10.79 -1.95
CA TYR A 79 -22.93 11.13 -3.12
C TYR A 79 -22.96 10.09 -4.25
N LEU A 80 -22.02 9.15 -4.28
CA LEU A 80 -22.02 8.08 -5.28
C LEU A 80 -23.10 7.04 -4.94
N LYS A 81 -23.80 6.50 -5.96
CA LYS A 81 -24.77 5.40 -5.76
C LYS A 81 -24.03 4.06 -5.67
N GLY A 82 -24.48 3.15 -4.79
CA GLY A 82 -23.86 1.82 -4.60
C GLY A 82 -23.48 1.54 -3.14
N THR A 83 -22.89 0.37 -2.89
CA THR A 83 -22.37 -0.01 -1.57
C THR A 83 -21.17 0.84 -1.18
N ALA A 84 -20.78 0.85 0.10
CA ALA A 84 -19.56 1.54 0.54
C ALA A 84 -18.32 1.07 -0.25
N GLU A 85 -18.24 -0.23 -0.54
CA GLU A 85 -17.17 -0.84 -1.34
C GLU A 85 -17.18 -0.34 -2.79
N ASP A 86 -18.34 -0.30 -3.45
CA ASP A 86 -18.45 0.14 -4.85
C ASP A 86 -17.93 1.57 -5.03
N LYS A 87 -18.16 2.41 -4.02
CA LYS A 87 -17.77 3.82 -4.06
C LYS A 87 -16.26 4.02 -3.93
N ILE A 88 -15.56 3.13 -3.21
CA ILE A 88 -14.11 3.23 -3.00
C ILE A 88 -13.30 2.39 -3.98
N THR A 89 -13.90 1.36 -4.59
CA THR A 89 -13.25 0.46 -5.53
C THR A 89 -12.46 1.18 -6.63
N PRO A 90 -12.95 2.27 -7.26
CA PRO A 90 -12.18 2.99 -8.29
C PRO A 90 -10.83 3.51 -7.81
N TYR A 91 -10.73 3.98 -6.56
CA TYR A 91 -9.49 4.49 -5.98
C TYR A 91 -8.49 3.36 -5.64
N MET A 92 -8.98 2.13 -5.49
CA MET A 92 -8.20 0.95 -5.10
C MET A 92 -7.81 0.08 -6.29
N LEU A 93 -8.25 0.44 -7.49
CA LEU A 93 -8.14 -0.41 -8.68
C LEU A 93 -6.70 -0.83 -8.99
N GLN A 94 -5.73 0.07 -8.78
CA GLN A 94 -4.31 -0.24 -8.99
C GLN A 94 -3.82 -1.39 -8.09
N MET A 95 -4.14 -1.34 -6.80
CA MET A 95 -3.77 -2.40 -5.85
C MET A 95 -4.51 -3.70 -6.16
N LEU A 96 -5.80 -3.62 -6.51
CA LEU A 96 -6.57 -4.80 -6.91
C LEU A 96 -5.99 -5.47 -8.16
N ASN A 97 -5.56 -4.68 -9.14
CA ASN A 97 -4.92 -5.19 -10.34
C ASN A 97 -3.57 -5.86 -10.01
N TYR A 98 -2.74 -5.27 -9.15
CA TYR A 98 -1.49 -5.91 -8.72
C TYR A 98 -1.72 -7.23 -8.00
N LEU A 99 -2.71 -7.30 -7.11
CA LEU A 99 -3.10 -8.55 -6.46
C LEU A 99 -3.55 -9.58 -7.50
N ARG A 100 -4.41 -9.18 -8.44
CA ARG A 100 -4.93 -10.04 -9.52
C ARG A 100 -3.82 -10.58 -10.41
N GLU A 101 -2.93 -9.71 -10.90
CA GLU A 101 -1.74 -10.09 -11.69
C GLU A 101 -0.86 -11.10 -10.93
N SER A 102 -0.71 -10.89 -9.61
CA SER A 102 0.14 -11.72 -8.77
C SER A 102 -0.40 -13.14 -8.60
N MET A 103 -1.69 -13.29 -8.30
CA MET A 103 -2.28 -14.56 -7.89
C MET A 103 -3.14 -15.25 -8.98
N GLY A 104 -3.40 -14.54 -10.09
CA GLY A 104 -4.31 -14.93 -11.15
C GLY A 104 -5.79 -14.65 -10.83
N ASP A 105 -6.58 -14.42 -11.88
CA ASP A 105 -7.99 -14.01 -11.81
C ASP A 105 -8.85 -14.96 -10.95
N THR A 106 -8.71 -16.27 -11.17
CA THR A 106 -9.53 -17.26 -10.47
C THR A 106 -9.32 -17.19 -8.96
N ARG A 107 -8.07 -17.16 -8.50
CA ARG A 107 -7.75 -17.13 -7.07
C ARG A 107 -8.09 -15.77 -6.45
N PHE A 108 -7.82 -14.68 -7.17
CA PHE A 108 -8.21 -13.34 -6.74
C PHE A 108 -9.71 -13.24 -6.49
N ASN A 109 -10.53 -13.73 -7.42
CA ASN A 109 -11.99 -13.70 -7.29
C ASN A 109 -12.48 -14.56 -6.12
N VAL A 110 -11.89 -15.73 -5.90
CA VAL A 110 -12.19 -16.58 -4.74
C VAL A 110 -11.87 -15.87 -3.43
N PHE A 111 -10.66 -15.34 -3.26
CA PHE A 111 -10.27 -14.65 -2.03
C PHE A 111 -11.07 -13.37 -1.80
N LYS A 112 -11.44 -12.64 -2.85
CA LYS A 112 -12.32 -11.48 -2.73
C LYS A 112 -13.72 -11.90 -2.26
N GLN A 113 -14.31 -12.95 -2.83
CA GLN A 113 -15.62 -13.48 -2.43
C GLN A 113 -15.62 -14.03 -1.00
N GLU A 114 -14.52 -14.64 -0.56
CA GLU A 114 -14.33 -15.13 0.81
C GLU A 114 -14.09 -14.00 1.84
N GLY A 115 -14.02 -12.73 1.41
CA GLY A 115 -13.72 -11.60 2.30
C GLY A 115 -12.27 -11.56 2.79
N ARG A 116 -11.36 -12.23 2.08
CA ARG A 116 -9.92 -12.26 2.40
C ARG A 116 -9.14 -11.13 1.72
N ILE A 117 -9.72 -10.45 0.75
CA ILE A 117 -9.22 -9.18 0.19
C ILE A 117 -10.29 -8.12 0.47
N VAL A 118 -10.00 -7.20 1.38
CA VAL A 118 -10.95 -6.22 1.93
C VAL A 118 -10.54 -4.82 1.53
N LEU A 119 -11.49 -4.04 1.03
CA LEU A 119 -11.33 -2.60 0.83
C LEU A 119 -11.87 -1.87 2.05
N GLN A 120 -11.06 -1.02 2.67
CA GLN A 120 -11.43 -0.38 3.93
C GLN A 120 -11.45 1.15 3.82
N LEU A 121 -12.50 1.76 4.38
CA LEU A 121 -12.63 3.20 4.54
C LEU A 121 -11.80 3.67 5.74
N LEU A 122 -10.99 4.71 5.54
CA LEU A 122 -10.13 5.26 6.59
C LEU A 122 -10.94 5.74 7.81
N GLU A 123 -12.11 6.33 7.56
CA GLU A 123 -13.01 6.87 8.58
C GLU A 123 -13.56 5.79 9.52
N SER A 124 -13.60 4.53 9.06
CA SER A 124 -14.11 3.41 9.83
C SER A 124 -13.05 2.68 10.67
N VAL A 125 -11.76 2.99 10.49
CA VAL A 125 -10.64 2.30 11.13
C VAL A 125 -10.66 2.40 12.65
N ARG A 126 -11.14 3.52 13.22
CA ARG A 126 -11.10 3.76 14.67
C ARG A 126 -11.87 2.74 15.51
N GLY A 127 -12.82 2.01 14.92
CA GLY A 127 -13.62 0.98 15.58
C GLY A 127 -13.24 -0.46 15.19
N MET A 128 -12.10 -0.66 14.52
CA MET A 128 -11.69 -1.96 14.00
C MET A 128 -10.41 -2.43 14.66
N ASP A 129 -10.31 -3.73 14.90
CA ASP A 129 -9.05 -4.37 15.30
C ASP A 129 -8.56 -5.26 14.15
N PHE A 130 -7.32 -5.02 13.72
CA PHE A 130 -6.72 -5.73 12.59
C PHE A 130 -5.93 -6.94 13.09
N THR A 131 -6.54 -8.12 12.98
CA THR A 131 -5.90 -9.41 13.33
C THR A 131 -5.70 -10.28 12.09
N ASP A 132 -4.58 -11.01 12.07
CA ASP A 132 -4.17 -11.95 11.02
C ASP A 132 -4.31 -11.34 9.61
N CYS A 133 -3.76 -10.13 9.43
CA CYS A 133 -3.84 -9.43 8.16
C CYS A 133 -2.60 -8.61 7.79
N ILE A 134 -2.44 -8.40 6.48
CA ILE A 134 -1.53 -7.38 5.95
C ILE A 134 -2.38 -6.19 5.53
N ILE A 135 -2.13 -5.05 6.14
CA ILE A 135 -2.74 -3.77 5.78
C ILE A 135 -1.77 -3.01 4.88
N ILE A 136 -2.22 -2.66 3.67
CA ILE A 136 -1.49 -1.81 2.74
C ILE A 136 -2.22 -0.48 2.67
N VAL A 137 -1.51 0.58 3.05
CA VAL A 137 -1.97 1.97 2.97
C VAL A 137 -1.19 2.65 1.85
N ASP A 138 -1.87 3.03 0.78
CA ASP A 138 -1.27 3.68 -0.39
C ASP A 138 -1.61 5.17 -0.39
N GLU A 139 -0.79 6.00 -1.05
CA GLU A 139 -0.87 7.48 -0.96
C GLU A 139 -0.85 8.01 0.48
N SER A 140 0.02 7.42 1.30
CA SER A 140 0.07 7.69 2.75
C SER A 140 0.47 9.13 3.10
N GLN A 141 1.10 9.85 2.17
CA GLN A 141 1.40 11.28 2.32
C GLN A 141 0.15 12.15 2.47
N LEU A 142 -1.02 11.66 2.01
CA LEU A 142 -2.31 12.35 2.11
C LEU A 142 -3.00 12.18 3.48
N LEU A 143 -2.44 11.34 4.37
CA LEU A 143 -3.01 11.10 5.69
C LEU A 143 -2.80 12.29 6.63
N MET A 144 -3.77 12.52 7.51
CA MET A 144 -3.58 13.37 8.68
C MET A 144 -2.92 12.60 9.83
N PRO A 145 -2.19 13.28 10.74
CA PRO A 145 -1.62 12.66 11.94
C PRO A 145 -2.62 11.83 12.75
N ALA A 146 -3.86 12.30 12.88
CA ALA A 146 -4.92 11.63 13.63
C ALA A 146 -5.41 10.33 12.95
N GLU A 147 -5.22 10.19 11.64
CA GLU A 147 -5.56 8.98 10.87
C GLU A 147 -4.42 7.96 10.97
N ILE A 148 -3.16 8.43 10.95
CA ILE A 148 -1.99 7.60 11.23
C ILE A 148 -2.08 6.99 12.62
N GLN A 149 -2.36 7.80 13.64
CA GLN A 149 -2.56 7.32 15.01
C GLN A 149 -3.66 6.26 15.08
N ALA A 150 -4.77 6.46 14.38
CA ALA A 150 -5.86 5.49 14.32
C ALA A 150 -5.43 4.18 13.64
N LEU A 151 -4.61 4.22 12.59
CA LEU A 151 -4.12 3.02 11.92
C LEU A 151 -3.13 2.24 12.80
N VAL A 152 -2.09 2.91 13.30
CA VAL A 152 -0.99 2.24 14.03
C VAL A 152 -1.45 1.62 15.35
N THR A 153 -2.43 2.22 16.03
CA THR A 153 -2.95 1.72 17.31
C THR A 153 -3.92 0.54 17.18
N ARG A 154 -4.30 0.15 15.96
CA ARG A 154 -5.25 -0.95 15.67
C ARG A 154 -4.63 -2.22 15.12
N VAL A 155 -3.31 -2.22 14.89
CA VAL A 155 -2.59 -3.39 14.37
C VAL A 155 -2.40 -4.42 15.47
N GLY A 156 -3.02 -5.59 15.32
CA GLY A 156 -2.86 -6.73 16.22
C GLY A 156 -1.51 -7.43 16.10
N GLU A 157 -1.28 -8.46 16.92
CA GLU A 157 0.04 -9.09 17.03
C GLU A 157 0.50 -9.75 15.71
N ASP A 158 -0.39 -10.53 15.10
CA ASP A 158 -0.16 -11.29 13.87
C ASP A 158 -0.42 -10.47 12.58
N SER A 159 -0.39 -9.14 12.68
CA SER A 159 -0.70 -8.25 11.56
C SER A 159 0.48 -7.38 11.19
N LYS A 160 0.53 -6.96 9.92
CA LYS A 160 1.59 -6.12 9.36
C LYS A 160 0.99 -4.89 8.70
N LEU A 161 1.60 -3.73 8.92
CA LEU A 161 1.16 -2.46 8.37
C LEU A 161 2.22 -1.89 7.43
N ILE A 162 1.84 -1.65 6.18
CA ILE A 162 2.74 -1.17 5.12
C ILE A 162 2.20 0.15 4.59
N PHE A 163 2.95 1.23 4.79
CA PHE A 163 2.66 2.55 4.22
C PHE A 163 3.49 2.75 2.94
N CYS A 164 2.81 3.00 1.83
CA CYS A 164 3.41 3.42 0.58
C CYS A 164 3.01 4.87 0.29
N GLY A 165 3.95 5.69 -0.14
CA GLY A 165 3.66 7.06 -0.55
C GLY A 165 4.88 7.80 -1.09
N ASP A 166 4.69 9.07 -1.37
CA ASP A 166 5.71 9.97 -1.92
C ASP A 166 5.68 11.28 -1.14
N SER A 167 6.66 11.47 -0.24
CA SER A 167 6.74 12.67 0.60
C SER A 167 7.17 13.93 -0.15
N ASN A 168 7.65 13.80 -1.37
CA ASN A 168 8.18 14.94 -2.12
C ASN A 168 7.13 15.59 -3.06
N GLN A 169 5.95 14.98 -3.21
CA GLN A 169 4.90 15.51 -4.10
C GLN A 169 4.46 16.93 -3.69
N ALA A 170 4.55 17.86 -4.64
CA ALA A 170 4.29 19.28 -4.42
C ALA A 170 2.86 19.62 -3.91
N ASP A 171 1.88 18.75 -4.15
CA ASP A 171 0.51 18.90 -3.63
C ASP A 171 0.45 18.92 -2.08
N ASN A 172 1.54 18.53 -1.39
CA ASN A 172 1.61 18.56 0.07
C ASN A 172 2.19 19.85 0.66
N ARG A 173 2.66 20.82 -0.14
CA ARG A 173 3.35 22.02 0.38
C ARG A 173 2.49 22.90 1.31
N SER A 174 1.17 22.73 1.32
CA SER A 174 0.23 23.46 2.19
C SER A 174 -0.50 22.59 3.22
N LYS A 175 -0.24 21.28 3.25
CA LYS A 175 -0.90 20.31 4.14
C LYS A 175 0.14 19.54 4.96
N THR A 176 -0.29 18.99 6.10
CA THR A 176 0.57 18.10 6.88
C THR A 176 0.77 16.80 6.12
N ASP A 177 2.02 16.49 5.76
CA ASP A 177 2.40 15.21 5.17
C ASP A 177 2.36 14.10 6.21
N GLY A 178 1.42 13.17 6.04
CA GLY A 178 1.28 12.04 6.94
C GLY A 178 2.48 11.10 6.94
N LEU A 179 3.05 10.83 5.78
CA LEU A 179 4.19 9.92 5.64
C LEU A 179 5.41 10.50 6.37
N ALA A 180 5.71 11.77 6.13
CA ALA A 180 6.81 12.48 6.79
C ALA A 180 6.60 12.57 8.32
N TYR A 181 5.37 12.83 8.78
CA TYR A 181 5.03 12.81 10.20
C TYR A 181 5.32 11.44 10.85
N LEU A 182 4.96 10.35 10.17
CA LEU A 182 5.19 9.00 10.69
C LEU A 182 6.69 8.65 10.70
N GLU A 183 7.44 9.02 9.66
CA GLU A 183 8.91 8.89 9.64
C GLU A 183 9.56 9.63 10.82
N ASP A 184 9.19 10.90 11.05
CA ASP A 184 9.71 11.71 12.16
C ASP A 184 9.43 11.06 13.52
N ILE A 185 8.21 10.57 13.75
CA ILE A 185 7.87 9.90 15.02
C ILE A 185 8.71 8.64 15.23
N ILE A 186 8.85 7.80 14.21
CA ILE A 186 9.60 6.55 14.32
C ILE A 186 11.06 6.84 14.66
N GLU A 187 11.69 7.78 13.95
CA GLU A 187 13.09 8.14 14.15
C GLU A 187 13.31 8.84 15.50
N LYS A 188 12.49 9.85 15.81
CA LYS A 188 12.58 10.64 17.06
C LYS A 188 12.40 9.80 18.31
N HIS A 189 11.45 8.87 18.29
CA HIS A 189 11.14 8.01 19.44
C HIS A 189 11.82 6.64 19.38
N LYS A 190 12.63 6.36 18.34
CA LYS A 190 13.35 5.10 18.14
C LYS A 190 12.44 3.88 18.24
N ILE A 191 11.28 3.96 17.59
CA ILE A 191 10.28 2.89 17.61
C ILE A 191 10.89 1.64 16.96
N GLN A 192 10.87 0.53 17.69
CA GLN A 192 11.41 -0.75 17.24
C GLN A 192 10.44 -1.46 16.29
N ASP A 193 10.91 -2.50 15.60
CA ASP A 193 10.10 -3.31 14.67
C ASP A 193 9.46 -2.49 13.53
N CYS A 194 10.10 -1.36 13.22
CA CYS A 194 9.76 -0.46 12.13
C CYS A 194 10.93 -0.39 11.14
N SER A 195 10.63 -0.33 9.85
CA SER A 195 11.62 -0.09 8.80
C SER A 195 11.17 1.06 7.90
N ILE A 196 12.10 1.95 7.56
CA ILE A 196 11.89 3.02 6.58
C ILE A 196 12.78 2.70 5.38
N VAL A 197 12.18 2.58 4.20
CA VAL A 197 12.87 2.33 2.94
C VAL A 197 12.57 3.46 1.98
N ARG A 198 13.63 4.13 1.52
CA ARG A 198 13.54 5.30 0.66
C ARG A 198 13.92 4.90 -0.77
N PHE A 199 13.03 5.20 -1.70
CA PHE A 199 13.19 4.99 -3.12
C PHE A 199 13.55 6.31 -3.78
N SER A 200 14.36 6.20 -4.82
CA SER A 200 14.86 7.32 -5.61
C SER A 200 14.31 7.26 -7.03
N LYS A 201 14.50 8.32 -7.83
CA LYS A 201 14.03 8.30 -9.23
C LYS A 201 14.79 7.28 -10.07
N GLU A 202 16.02 6.94 -9.66
CA GLU A 202 16.87 5.90 -10.23
C GLU A 202 16.27 4.49 -10.05
N ASP A 203 15.29 4.33 -9.14
CA ASP A 203 14.52 3.10 -8.99
C ASP A 203 13.35 2.98 -10.00
N CYS A 204 13.17 3.96 -10.90
CA CYS A 204 12.11 3.95 -11.90
C CYS A 204 12.27 2.74 -12.84
N GLN A 205 11.18 1.99 -13.02
CA GLN A 205 11.14 0.82 -13.91
C GLN A 205 10.16 1.01 -15.06
N ARG A 206 9.85 2.27 -15.36
CA ARG A 206 9.07 2.64 -16.54
C ARG A 206 10.03 2.88 -17.71
N SER A 207 9.47 3.12 -18.89
CA SER A 207 10.24 3.44 -20.09
C SER A 207 11.09 4.70 -19.89
N ASP A 208 12.18 4.83 -20.63
CA ASP A 208 13.09 5.99 -20.61
C ASP A 208 12.33 7.32 -20.71
N LEU A 209 11.32 7.41 -21.58
CA LEU A 209 10.45 8.59 -21.69
C LEU A 209 9.81 9.02 -20.36
N VAL A 210 9.34 8.05 -19.55
CA VAL A 210 8.71 8.34 -18.26
C VAL A 210 9.77 8.78 -17.25
N TYR A 211 10.96 8.19 -17.30
CA TYR A 211 12.09 8.62 -16.48
C TYR A 211 12.50 10.06 -16.80
N ASP A 212 12.56 10.42 -18.09
CA ASP A 212 12.88 11.79 -18.52
C ASP A 212 11.85 12.80 -17.99
N PHE A 213 10.56 12.46 -18.05
CA PHE A 213 9.52 13.31 -17.44
C PHE A 213 9.64 13.41 -15.92
N LEU A 214 9.98 12.32 -15.21
CA LEU A 214 10.22 12.37 -13.77
C LEU A 214 11.37 13.33 -13.45
N CYS A 215 12.46 13.27 -14.22
CA CYS A 215 13.58 14.20 -14.03
C CYS A 215 13.16 15.66 -14.29
N ALA A 216 12.40 15.91 -15.36
CA ALA A 216 11.91 17.25 -15.67
C ALA A 216 10.99 17.81 -14.57
N PHE A 217 10.09 16.99 -14.00
CA PHE A 217 9.20 17.45 -12.91
C PHE A 217 9.95 17.71 -11.60
N ASP A 218 10.97 16.91 -11.29
CA ASP A 218 11.87 17.12 -10.15
C ASP A 218 12.65 18.45 -10.31
N GLU A 219 13.19 18.72 -11.50
CA GLU A 219 13.88 19.98 -11.81
C GLU A 219 12.96 21.22 -11.70
N GLU A 220 11.70 21.09 -12.11
CA GLU A 220 10.67 22.14 -11.97
C GLU A 220 10.12 22.26 -10.54
N GLY A 221 10.56 21.38 -9.61
CA GLY A 221 10.13 21.38 -8.21
C GLY A 221 8.68 20.94 -8.02
N TRP A 222 8.15 20.07 -8.87
CA TRP A 222 6.85 19.42 -8.71
C TRP A 222 6.93 18.07 -7.99
N LEU A 223 8.13 17.50 -7.92
CA LEU A 223 8.48 16.28 -7.20
C LEU A 223 9.61 16.50 -6.20
#